data_AF-A0A5N5IAV4-F1
#
_entry.id   AF-A0A5N5IAV4-F1
#
_cell.length_a   1.000
_cell.length_b   1.000
_cell.length_c   1.000
_cell.angle_alpha   90.00
_cell.angle_beta   90.00
_cell.angle_gamma   90.00
#
_symmetry.space_group_name_H-M   'P 1'
#
loop_
_entity.id
_entity.type
_entity.pdbx_description
1 polymer ?
#
loop_
_entity_poly.entity_id
_entity_poly.type
_entity_poly.pdbx_seq_one_letter_code
_entity_poly.pdbx_strand_id
1 'polypeptide(L)'
;MSHDKYHDIWALDEKDPLMRPAEGGESVDDVACRLAEAMETMESQFQGCTILVVSHDDTLQILQTIVNAAKLNVGSSHTDLSSRIQPVRNPLILSQHRKFSLLTAELRAEI
;
A
#
# COMPACT_ATOMS: atom_id res chain seq x y z
N MET A 1 -23.97 -2.75 10.19
CA MET A 1 -22.87 -3.05 11.11
C MET A 1 -21.75 -3.68 10.29
N SER A 2 -20.82 -2.86 9.82
CA SER A 2 -19.71 -3.25 8.94
C SER A 2 -18.34 -3.06 9.60
N HIS A 3 -18.29 -2.41 10.77
CA HIS A 3 -17.04 -2.03 11.42
C HIS A 3 -16.61 -2.98 12.55
N ASP A 4 -17.52 -3.83 13.03
CA ASP A 4 -17.28 -4.66 14.22
C ASP A 4 -16.23 -5.77 13.99
N LYS A 5 -15.93 -6.10 12.72
CA LYS A 5 -14.97 -7.14 12.34
C LYS A 5 -13.60 -6.61 11.94
N TYR A 6 -13.37 -5.30 11.95
CA TYR A 6 -12.08 -4.74 11.51
C TYR A 6 -10.91 -5.25 12.33
N HIS A 7 -11.09 -5.46 13.64
CA HIS A 7 -10.02 -6.01 14.49
C HIS A 7 -9.58 -7.41 14.06
N ASP A 8 -10.52 -8.28 13.69
CA ASP A 8 -10.21 -9.64 13.25
C ASP A 8 -9.56 -9.64 11.87
N ILE A 9 -10.02 -8.76 10.98
CA ILE A 9 -9.45 -8.58 9.64
C ILE A 9 -8.02 -8.05 9.76
N TRP A 10 -7.77 -7.03 10.58
CA TRP A 10 -6.42 -6.47 10.77
C TRP A 10 -5.45 -7.48 11.38
N ALA A 11 -5.92 -8.32 12.32
CA ALA A 11 -5.09 -9.38 12.87
C ALA A 11 -4.75 -10.46 11.81
N LEU A 12 -5.67 -10.71 10.87
CA LEU A 12 -5.41 -11.58 9.73
C LEU A 12 -4.39 -10.94 8.78
N ASP A 13 -4.55 -9.67 8.44
CA ASP A 13 -3.68 -8.92 7.53
C ASP A 13 -2.24 -8.82 8.07
N GLU A 14 -2.08 -8.64 9.38
CA GLU A 14 -0.77 -8.63 10.04
C GLU A 14 -0.09 -10.01 9.98
N LYS A 15 -0.88 -11.08 10.11
CA LYS A 15 -0.39 -12.46 10.09
C LYS A 15 -0.06 -12.95 8.68
N ASP A 16 -0.95 -12.69 7.72
CA ASP A 16 -0.82 -13.12 6.34
C ASP A 16 -1.50 -12.13 5.37
N PRO A 17 -0.77 -11.11 4.89
CA PRO A 17 -1.32 -10.08 4.01
C PRO A 17 -1.65 -10.58 2.60
N LEU A 18 -1.29 -11.81 2.24
CA LEU A 18 -1.67 -12.44 0.96
C LEU A 18 -3.01 -13.16 1.05
N MET A 19 -3.48 -13.45 2.26
CA MET A 19 -4.70 -14.22 2.48
C MET A 19 -5.93 -13.32 2.33
N ARG A 20 -6.89 -13.75 1.49
CA ARG A 20 -8.20 -13.10 1.41
C ARG A 20 -9.06 -13.47 2.62
N PRO A 21 -9.93 -12.57 3.10
CA PRO A 21 -10.88 -12.90 4.17
C PRO A 21 -11.84 -14.03 3.78
N ALA A 22 -12.18 -14.89 4.75
CA ALA A 22 -13.05 -16.05 4.52
C ALA A 22 -14.48 -15.68 4.08
N GLU A 23 -14.95 -14.49 4.45
CA GLU A 23 -16.26 -13.95 4.10
C GLU A 23 -16.27 -13.24 2.73
N GLY A 24 -15.17 -13.32 1.99
CA GLY A 24 -14.93 -12.56 0.76
C GLY A 24 -14.29 -11.21 1.03
N GLY A 25 -13.82 -10.57 -0.04
CA GLY A 25 -13.05 -9.33 0.02
C GLY A 25 -11.68 -9.47 -0.61
N GLU A 26 -10.91 -8.39 -0.53
CA GLU A 26 -9.55 -8.30 -1.05
C GLU A 26 -8.56 -8.56 0.08
N SER A 27 -7.42 -9.17 -0.25
CA SER A 27 -6.25 -9.17 0.63
C SER A 27 -5.49 -7.84 0.53
N VAL A 28 -4.58 -7.59 1.45
CA VAL A 28 -3.65 -6.45 1.37
C VAL A 28 -2.88 -6.46 0.04
N ASP A 29 -2.48 -7.63 -0.44
CA ASP A 29 -1.77 -7.75 -1.71
C ASP A 29 -2.64 -7.48 -2.94
N ASP A 30 -3.92 -7.87 -2.92
CA ASP A 30 -4.85 -7.50 -4.00
C ASP A 30 -4.96 -5.96 -4.12
N VAL A 31 -5.10 -5.28 -2.99
CA VAL A 31 -5.14 -3.80 -2.94
C VAL A 31 -3.80 -3.21 -3.38
N ALA A 32 -2.68 -3.76 -2.93
CA ALA A 32 -1.33 -3.34 -3.33
C ALA A 32 -1.09 -3.50 -4.84
N CYS A 33 -1.62 -4.57 -5.44
CA CYS A 33 -1.56 -4.81 -6.90
C CYS A 33 -2.25 -3.69 -7.66
N ARG A 34 -3.50 -3.39 -7.32
CA ARG A 34 -4.27 -2.34 -7.99
C ARG A 34 -3.65 -0.96 -7.78
N LEU A 35 -3.08 -0.70 -6.61
CA LEU A 35 -2.36 0.54 -6.35
C LEU A 35 -1.09 0.65 -7.20
N ALA A 36 -0.33 -0.43 -7.37
CA ALA A 36 0.86 -0.45 -8.22
C ALA A 36 0.49 -0.12 -9.69
N GLU A 37 -0.57 -0.74 -10.21
CA GLU A 37 -1.09 -0.47 -11.56
C GLU A 37 -1.57 0.98 -11.71
N ALA A 38 -2.28 1.51 -10.71
CA ALA A 38 -2.71 2.89 -10.69
C ALA A 38 -1.52 3.86 -10.70
N MET A 39 -0.47 3.57 -9.92
CA MET A 39 0.74 4.37 -9.91
C MET A 39 1.49 4.35 -11.25
N GLU A 40 1.63 3.17 -11.87
CA GLU A 40 2.24 3.05 -13.19
C GLU A 40 1.48 3.85 -14.26
N THR A 41 0.14 3.81 -14.18
CA THR A 41 -0.74 4.61 -15.03
C THR A 41 -0.55 6.12 -14.78
N MET A 42 -0.49 6.53 -13.51
CA MET A 42 -0.30 7.93 -13.14
C MET A 42 1.07 8.48 -13.59
N GLU A 43 2.15 7.73 -13.36
CA GLU A 43 3.51 8.11 -13.79
C GLU A 43 3.62 8.22 -15.31
N SER A 44 3.01 7.29 -16.06
CA SER A 44 3.06 7.32 -17.52
C SER A 44 2.24 8.45 -18.14
N GLN A 45 1.14 8.87 -17.50
CA GLN A 45 0.26 9.92 -18.04
C GLN A 45 0.64 11.32 -17.58
N PHE A 46 1.22 11.47 -16.39
CA PHE A 46 1.43 12.77 -15.74
C PHE A 46 2.89 12.99 -15.32
N GLN A 47 3.82 12.70 -16.21
CA GLN A 47 5.24 12.86 -15.95
C GLN A 47 5.60 14.31 -15.58
N GLY A 48 6.28 14.50 -14.45
CA GLY A 48 6.70 15.82 -13.96
C GLY A 48 5.60 16.64 -13.27
N CYS A 49 4.42 16.07 -13.08
CA CYS A 49 3.34 16.70 -12.33
C CYS A 49 3.35 16.25 -10.86
N THR A 50 2.88 17.14 -9.97
CA THR A 50 2.51 16.74 -8.61
C THR A 50 1.10 16.17 -8.62
N ILE A 51 0.92 14.96 -8.10
CA ILE A 51 -0.37 14.28 -8.03
C ILE A 51 -0.86 14.28 -6.58
N LEU A 52 -2.11 14.71 -6.38
CA LEU A 52 -2.81 14.59 -5.10
C LEU A 52 -3.68 13.32 -5.12
N VAL A 53 -3.38 12.37 -4.24
CA VAL A 53 -4.17 11.13 -4.07
C VAL A 53 -5.10 11.30 -2.87
N VAL A 54 -6.42 11.21 -3.12
CA VAL A 54 -7.45 11.18 -2.08
C VAL A 54 -8.06 9.78 -2.04
N SER A 55 -7.97 9.09 -0.90
CA SER A 55 -8.44 7.72 -0.76
C SER A 55 -8.78 7.39 0.70
N HIS A 56 -9.07 6.11 0.98
CA HIS A 56 -9.36 5.61 2.31
C HIS A 56 -8.07 5.33 3.10
N ASP A 57 -8.18 5.29 4.42
CA ASP A 57 -7.07 5.13 5.35
C ASP A 57 -6.21 3.90 5.02
N ASP A 58 -6.82 2.71 5.00
CA ASP A 58 -6.11 1.45 4.71
C ASP A 58 -5.42 1.44 3.33
N THR A 59 -6.10 1.96 2.31
CA THR A 59 -5.54 2.10 0.96
C THR A 59 -4.32 3.02 0.94
N LEU A 60 -4.38 4.16 1.64
CA LEU A 60 -3.24 5.09 1.75
C LEU A 60 -2.08 4.49 2.55
N GLN A 61 -2.37 3.71 3.58
CA GLN A 61 -1.37 2.99 4.37
C GLN A 61 -0.62 1.96 3.51
N ILE A 62 -1.34 1.16 2.74
CA ILE A 62 -0.77 0.17 1.82
C ILE A 62 0.06 0.87 0.74
N LEU A 63 -0.46 1.94 0.14
CA LEU A 63 0.28 2.76 -0.82
C LEU A 63 1.59 3.29 -0.23
N GLN A 64 1.53 3.87 0.97
CA GLN A 64 2.71 4.42 1.62
C GLN A 64 3.74 3.34 1.97
N THR A 65 3.29 2.13 2.26
CA THR A 65 4.14 0.96 2.52
C THR A 65 4.95 0.56 1.30
N ILE A 66 4.27 0.34 0.16
CA ILE A 66 4.95 -0.08 -1.07
C ILE A 66 5.86 1.02 -1.62
N VAL A 67 5.45 2.29 -1.54
CA VAL A 67 6.27 3.41 -2.01
C VAL A 67 7.51 3.59 -1.15
N ASN A 68 7.39 3.54 0.18
CA ASN A 68 8.54 3.66 1.07
C ASN A 68 9.52 2.50 0.91
N ALA A 69 9.03 1.26 0.78
CA ALA A 69 9.89 0.11 0.52
C ALA A 69 10.57 0.19 -0.86
N ALA A 70 9.87 0.62 -1.90
CA ALA A 70 10.43 0.82 -3.24
C ALA A 70 11.46 1.97 -3.28
N LYS A 71 11.30 3.00 -2.44
CA LYS A 71 12.30 4.07 -2.23
C LYS A 71 13.58 3.57 -1.56
N LEU A 72 13.51 2.57 -0.68
CA LEU A 72 14.70 2.00 -0.05
C LEU A 72 15.43 0.99 -0.94
N ASN A 73 14.74 0.40 -1.94
CA ASN A 73 15.31 -0.52 -2.92
C ASN A 73 16.08 0.17 -4.08
N VAL A 74 16.69 1.34 -3.84
CA VAL A 74 17.40 2.16 -4.85
C VAL A 74 18.75 1.57 -5.28
N GLY A 75 19.17 0.44 -4.71
CA GLY A 75 20.41 -0.26 -5.09
C GLY A 75 20.41 -0.90 -6.49
N SER A 76 19.31 -0.81 -7.24
CA SER A 76 19.16 -1.48 -8.54
C SER A 76 18.89 -0.47 -9.65
N SER A 77 19.53 -0.71 -10.79
CA SER A 77 19.40 -0.06 -12.10
C SER A 77 17.99 -0.18 -12.72
N HIS A 78 16.94 -0.05 -11.91
CA HIS A 78 15.55 -0.11 -12.35
C HIS A 78 15.12 1.24 -12.93
N THR A 79 14.81 1.22 -14.23
CA THR A 79 14.40 2.41 -15.00
C THR A 79 12.91 2.73 -14.86
N ASP A 80 12.10 1.79 -14.39
CA ASP A 80 10.65 1.95 -14.26
C ASP A 80 10.15 1.71 -12.82
N LEU A 81 8.99 2.28 -12.50
CA LEU A 81 8.38 2.18 -11.17
C LEU A 81 7.92 0.75 -10.85
N SER A 82 7.39 0.04 -11.84
CA SER A 82 6.79 -1.30 -11.67
C SER A 82 7.84 -2.31 -11.17
N SER A 83 9.03 -2.33 -11.77
CA SER A 83 10.15 -3.18 -11.37
C SER A 83 10.68 -2.88 -9.96
N ARG A 84 10.42 -1.69 -9.41
CA ARG A 84 10.74 -1.34 -8.03
C ARG A 84 9.64 -1.73 -7.03
N ILE A 85 8.38 -1.73 -7.47
CA ILE A 85 7.23 -2.06 -6.61
C ILE A 85 7.02 -3.58 -6.51
N GLN A 86 7.17 -4.34 -7.59
CA GLN A 86 6.92 -5.79 -7.57
C GLN A 86 7.72 -6.54 -6.50
N PRO A 87 9.04 -6.31 -6.30
CA PRO A 87 9.81 -7.03 -5.30
C PRO A 87 9.40 -6.72 -3.84
N VAL A 88 8.80 -5.55 -3.61
CA VAL A 88 8.40 -5.11 -2.27
C VAL A 88 7.00 -5.55 -1.89
N ARG A 89 6.21 -6.09 -2.82
CA ARG A 89 4.93 -6.75 -2.56
C ARG A 89 5.13 -8.17 -2.01
N ASN A 90 5.83 -8.26 -0.88
CA ASN A 90 6.02 -9.51 -0.16
C ASN A 90 5.42 -9.42 1.25
N PRO A 91 5.11 -10.57 1.90
CA PRO A 91 4.42 -10.58 3.18
C PRO A 91 5.09 -9.77 4.27
N LEU A 92 6.43 -9.76 4.32
CA LEU A 92 7.20 -9.08 5.37
C LEU A 92 7.06 -7.55 5.29
N ILE A 93 6.83 -7.01 4.10
CA ILE A 93 6.63 -5.58 3.88
C ILE A 93 5.15 -5.24 4.03
N LEU A 94 4.26 -6.00 3.38
CA LEU A 94 2.83 -5.69 3.36
C LEU A 94 2.18 -5.80 4.75
N SER A 95 2.61 -6.71 5.62
CA SER A 95 2.11 -6.80 7.00
C SER A 95 2.40 -5.55 7.83
N GLN A 96 3.33 -4.69 7.39
CA GLN A 96 3.71 -3.47 8.10
C GLN A 96 2.85 -2.25 7.76
N HIS A 97 1.82 -2.40 6.91
CA HIS A 97 1.05 -1.24 6.44
C HIS A 97 0.42 -0.41 7.57
N ARG A 98 0.02 -1.06 8.67
CA ARG A 98 -0.50 -0.39 9.86
C ARG A 98 0.50 0.54 10.56
N LYS A 99 1.81 0.44 10.30
CA LYS A 99 2.80 1.46 10.76
C LYS A 99 2.52 2.84 10.17
N PHE A 100 1.83 2.87 9.02
CA PHE A 100 1.40 4.09 8.37
C PHE A 100 0.00 4.54 8.83
N SER A 101 -0.63 3.85 9.78
CA SER A 101 -1.91 4.24 10.33
C SER A 101 -1.83 5.60 11.00
N LEU A 102 -2.86 6.41 10.77
CA LEU A 102 -3.03 7.71 11.36
C LEU A 102 -4.11 7.63 12.44
N LEU A 103 -3.94 8.36 13.53
CA LEU A 103 -5.09 8.71 14.36
C LEU A 103 -5.95 9.72 13.60
N THR A 104 -7.19 9.93 14.06
CA THR A 104 -8.18 10.70 13.32
C THR A 104 -7.66 12.11 12.98
N ALA A 105 -7.58 12.40 11.67
CA ALA A 105 -7.22 13.68 11.06
C ALA A 105 -5.77 14.18 11.26
N GLU A 106 -4.82 13.30 11.57
CA GLU A 106 -3.40 13.69 11.68
C GLU A 106 -2.76 13.96 10.31
N LEU A 107 -2.08 15.10 10.17
CA LEU A 107 -1.20 15.39 9.04
C LEU A 107 0.22 14.95 9.41
N ARG A 108 0.86 14.13 8.56
CA ARG A 108 2.28 13.79 8.74
C ARG A 108 3.12 15.00 8.33
N ALA A 109 4.04 15.42 9.20
CA ALA A 109 5.07 16.38 8.81
C ALA A 109 5.94 15.74 7.72
N GLU A 110 6.33 16.52 6.71
CA GLU A 110 7.31 16.08 5.72
C GLU A 110 8.64 15.79 6.45
N ILE A 111 9.20 14.59 6.24
CA ILE A 111 10.53 14.17 6.73
C ILE A 111 11.53 14.35 5.60
#